data_AF-A0A3R6TVE1-F1
#
_entry.id   AF-A0A3R6TVE1-F1
#
_cell.length_a   1.000
_cell.length_b   1.000
_cell.length_c   1.000
_cell.angle_alpha   90.00
_cell.angle_beta   90.00
_cell.angle_gamma   90.00
#
_symmetry.space_group_name_H-M   'P 1'
#
loop_
_entity.id
_entity.type
_entity.pdbx_description
1 polymer ?
#
loop_
_entity_poly.entity_id
_entity_poly.type
_entity_poly.pdbx_seq_one_letter_code
_entity_poly.pdbx_strand_id
1 'polypeptide(L)'
;MSLLNDDQKNAIIDILKEQCRCIQKANALERYMFPNLYDAQYMSGRHHSNTAKVYAGFQEDTLIPGMVIKKVSYGVQKWQPEISSDTAVIQLYNDSAGKELKTNEVRSKCALYNQCGSQKRYGIIRFKLTDKGLLQWVKLINLDEKAEVVHEEELYRHIGKTIPFAS
;
A
#
# COMPACT_ATOMS: atom_id res chain seq x y z
N MET A 1 -20.60 2.06 6.82
CA MET A 1 -19.88 0.77 6.70
C MET A 1 -18.43 1.08 6.41
N SER A 2 -17.49 0.47 7.13
CA SER A 2 -16.05 0.62 6.84
C SER A 2 -15.70 -0.10 5.54
N LEU A 3 -14.71 0.42 4.81
CA LEU A 3 -14.28 -0.12 3.52
C LEU A 3 -13.62 -1.49 3.65
N LEU A 4 -13.03 -1.76 4.82
CA LEU A 4 -12.39 -3.01 5.20
C LEU A 4 -12.86 -3.42 6.60
N ASN A 5 -12.98 -4.73 6.84
CA ASN A 5 -13.16 -5.25 8.20
C ASN A 5 -11.81 -5.36 8.93
N ASP A 6 -11.84 -5.66 10.22
CA ASP A 6 -10.63 -5.67 11.05
C ASP A 6 -9.65 -6.79 10.66
N ASP A 7 -10.15 -7.96 10.23
CA ASP A 7 -9.30 -9.06 9.75
C ASP A 7 -8.53 -8.67 8.47
N GLN A 8 -9.20 -7.99 7.55
CA GLN A 8 -8.60 -7.46 6.32
C GLN A 8 -7.57 -6.37 6.62
N LYS A 9 -7.89 -5.43 7.52
CA LYS A 9 -6.96 -4.39 7.97
C LYS A 9 -5.71 -5.02 8.59
N ASN A 10 -5.89 -5.96 9.51
CA ASN A 10 -4.79 -6.65 10.19
C ASN A 10 -3.90 -7.41 9.21
N ALA A 11 -4.48 -8.19 8.30
CA ALA A 11 -3.74 -8.92 7.28
C ALA A 11 -2.86 -7.98 6.41
N ILE A 12 -3.42 -6.85 5.96
CA ILE A 12 -2.66 -5.87 5.16
C ILE A 12 -1.54 -5.24 5.98
N ILE A 13 -1.81 -4.85 7.23
CA ILE A 13 -0.79 -4.27 8.12
C ILE A 13 0.34 -5.27 8.38
N ASP A 14 0.03 -6.54 8.57
CA ASP A 14 1.02 -7.58 8.85
C ASP A 14 1.92 -7.85 7.64
N ILE A 15 1.35 -7.86 6.43
CA ILE A 15 2.14 -7.92 5.18
C ILE A 15 3.10 -6.72 5.09
N LEU A 16 2.59 -5.50 5.34
CA LEU A 16 3.41 -4.27 5.32
C LEU A 16 4.54 -4.32 6.35
N LYS A 17 4.24 -4.74 7.58
CA LYS A 17 5.23 -4.89 8.66
C LYS A 17 6.28 -5.93 8.31
N GLU A 18 5.89 -7.08 7.79
CA GLU A 18 6.81 -8.17 7.45
C GLU A 18 7.76 -7.77 6.31
N GLN A 19 7.23 -7.12 5.28
CA GLN A 19 8.06 -6.58 4.20
C GLN A 19 9.04 -5.52 4.71
N CYS A 20 8.59 -4.58 5.53
CA CYS A 20 9.47 -3.59 6.16
C CYS A 20 10.56 -4.24 7.04
N ARG A 21 10.21 -5.27 7.82
CA ARG A 21 11.17 -6.04 8.62
C ARG A 21 12.22 -6.71 7.74
N CYS A 22 11.80 -7.35 6.63
CA CYS A 22 12.70 -7.96 5.66
C CYS A 22 13.62 -6.91 5.00
N ILE A 23 13.11 -5.73 4.63
CA ILE A 23 13.92 -4.62 4.09
C ILE A 23 14.98 -4.20 5.11
N GLN A 24 14.61 -3.99 6.37
CA GLN A 24 15.55 -3.60 7.43
C GLN A 24 16.65 -4.65 7.62
N LYS A 25 16.30 -5.94 7.60
CA LYS A 25 17.28 -7.03 7.68
C LYS A 25 18.18 -7.11 6.45
N ALA A 26 17.62 -6.97 5.24
CA ALA A 26 18.37 -6.97 4.00
C ALA A 26 19.31 -5.76 3.86
N ASN A 27 19.04 -4.67 4.58
CA ASN A 27 19.95 -3.53 4.68
C ASN A 27 21.10 -3.77 5.69
N ALA A 28 20.92 -4.72 6.61
CA ALA A 28 21.92 -5.08 7.64
C ALA A 28 22.75 -6.33 7.27
N LEU A 29 22.30 -7.14 6.31
CA LEU A 29 22.91 -8.40 5.85
C LEU A 29 23.07 -8.41 4.32
N GLU A 30 23.71 -9.44 3.74
CA GLU A 30 23.84 -9.58 2.29
C GLU A 30 22.48 -9.84 1.60
N ARG A 31 22.27 -9.17 0.46
CA ARG A 31 20.97 -9.01 -0.22
C ARG A 31 20.30 -10.30 -0.70
N TYR A 32 21.06 -11.38 -0.88
CA TYR A 32 20.61 -12.64 -1.50
C TYR A 32 19.68 -13.48 -0.61
N MET A 33 19.59 -13.16 0.68
CA MET A 33 18.81 -13.93 1.65
C MET A 33 17.31 -13.57 1.68
N PHE A 34 16.85 -12.62 0.87
CA PHE A 34 15.48 -12.08 0.92
C PHE A 34 14.81 -12.04 -0.47
N PRO A 35 14.58 -13.19 -1.13
CA PRO A 35 13.97 -13.24 -2.46
C PRO A 35 12.54 -12.68 -2.49
N ASN A 36 11.81 -12.75 -1.36
CA ASN A 36 10.47 -12.21 -1.19
C ASN A 36 10.38 -10.67 -1.30
N LEU A 37 11.52 -9.97 -1.28
CA LEU A 37 11.57 -8.53 -1.51
C LEU A 37 11.60 -8.17 -3.01
N TYR A 38 11.74 -9.15 -3.90
CA TYR A 38 12.01 -8.92 -5.32
C TYR A 38 10.95 -9.58 -6.20
N ASP A 39 10.13 -8.73 -6.81
CA ASP A 39 9.19 -9.12 -7.86
C ASP A 39 9.52 -8.37 -9.16
N ALA A 40 9.68 -9.09 -10.27
CA ALA A 40 10.14 -8.50 -11.52
C ALA A 40 9.21 -7.37 -12.02
N GLN A 41 7.89 -7.51 -11.86
CA GLN A 41 6.92 -6.50 -12.31
C GLN A 41 6.95 -5.26 -11.41
N TYR A 42 6.93 -5.42 -10.09
CA TYR A 42 6.97 -4.28 -9.18
C TYR A 42 8.31 -3.52 -9.20
N MET A 43 9.41 -4.22 -9.51
CA MET A 43 10.72 -3.61 -9.69
C MET A 43 10.84 -2.81 -10.98
N SER A 44 10.08 -3.17 -12.01
CA SER A 44 10.00 -2.43 -13.27
C SER A 44 9.57 -0.98 -13.01
N GLY A 45 10.33 -0.02 -13.55
CA GLY A 45 10.09 1.41 -13.36
C GLY A 45 10.30 1.95 -11.94
N ARG A 46 10.80 1.14 -10.98
CA ARG A 46 11.04 1.54 -9.57
C ARG A 46 12.42 1.21 -9.02
N HIS A 47 13.32 0.69 -9.86
CA HIS A 47 14.77 0.51 -9.59
C HIS A 47 15.11 0.03 -8.17
N HIS A 48 14.48 -1.04 -7.69
CA HIS A 48 14.74 -1.61 -6.35
C HIS A 48 14.45 -0.70 -5.14
N SER A 49 13.59 0.30 -5.30
CA SER A 49 13.11 1.13 -4.19
C SER A 49 12.42 0.32 -3.09
N ASN A 50 12.43 0.83 -1.85
CA ASN A 50 11.70 0.23 -0.74
C ASN A 50 10.19 0.09 -1.04
N THR A 51 9.61 1.01 -1.82
CA THR A 51 8.22 0.89 -2.29
C THR A 51 8.01 -0.38 -3.10
N ALA A 52 8.89 -0.68 -4.06
CA ALA A 52 8.78 -1.89 -4.87
C ALA A 52 8.94 -3.15 -4.03
N LYS A 53 9.85 -3.11 -3.04
CA LYS A 53 10.03 -4.21 -2.08
C LYS A 53 8.78 -4.43 -1.23
N VAL A 54 8.15 -3.36 -0.74
CA VAL A 54 6.87 -3.47 -0.03
C VAL A 54 5.78 -4.08 -0.92
N TYR A 55 5.66 -3.61 -2.16
CA TYR A 55 4.69 -4.17 -3.11
C TYR A 55 4.93 -5.64 -3.41
N ALA A 56 6.19 -6.12 -3.38
CA ALA A 56 6.51 -7.54 -3.56
C ALA A 56 5.85 -8.46 -2.51
N GLY A 57 5.40 -7.94 -1.38
CA GLY A 57 4.59 -8.70 -0.41
C GLY A 57 3.12 -8.89 -0.79
N PHE A 58 2.64 -8.26 -1.86
CA PHE A 58 1.27 -8.35 -2.34
C PHE A 58 1.24 -9.12 -3.67
N GLN A 59 1.47 -10.42 -3.61
CA GLN A 59 1.37 -11.32 -4.76
C GLN A 59 -0.07 -11.82 -4.94
N GLU A 60 -0.39 -12.36 -6.12
CA GLU A 60 -1.76 -12.85 -6.41
C GLU A 60 -2.16 -14.05 -5.55
N ASP A 61 -1.18 -14.79 -5.01
CA ASP A 61 -1.35 -15.89 -4.06
C ASP A 61 -1.29 -15.44 -2.58
N THR A 62 -1.02 -14.16 -2.32
CA THR A 62 -1.02 -13.63 -0.95
C THR A 62 -2.43 -13.57 -0.39
N LEU A 63 -2.62 -14.19 0.77
CA LEU A 63 -3.95 -14.35 1.37
C LEU A 63 -4.34 -13.11 2.20
N ILE A 64 -5.44 -12.47 1.80
CA ILE A 64 -6.17 -11.48 2.59
C ILE A 64 -7.63 -11.96 2.67
N PRO A 65 -8.26 -12.04 3.86
CA PRO A 65 -9.59 -12.63 4.02
C PRO A 65 -10.65 -12.04 3.08
N GLY A 66 -11.19 -12.88 2.21
CA GLY A 66 -12.23 -12.49 1.25
C GLY A 66 -11.79 -11.48 0.19
N MET A 67 -10.48 -11.35 -0.06
CA MET A 67 -9.93 -10.44 -1.05
C MET A 67 -8.97 -11.15 -2.00
N VAL A 68 -8.89 -10.64 -3.22
CA VAL A 68 -7.93 -11.05 -4.25
C VAL A 68 -6.99 -9.89 -4.54
N ILE A 69 -5.74 -10.20 -4.85
CA ILE A 69 -4.74 -9.22 -5.24
C ILE A 69 -4.49 -9.36 -6.74
N LYS A 70 -4.40 -8.21 -7.42
CA LYS A 70 -3.98 -8.13 -8.82
C LYS A 70 -2.84 -7.13 -8.98
N LYS A 71 -1.94 -7.43 -9.91
CA LYS A 71 -0.91 -6.49 -10.36
C LYS A 71 -1.49 -5.61 -11.46
N VAL A 72 -1.62 -4.31 -11.21
CA VAL A 72 -2.17 -3.36 -12.20
C VAL A 72 -1.05 -2.44 -12.67
N SER A 73 -0.91 -2.30 -14.00
CA SER A 73 0.07 -1.39 -14.62
C SER A 73 -0.55 -0.01 -14.79
N TYR A 74 0.15 1.01 -14.30
CA TYR A 74 -0.23 2.41 -14.48
C TYR A 74 0.85 3.14 -15.29
N GLY A 75 0.49 3.62 -16.48
CA GLY A 75 1.42 4.26 -17.41
C GLY A 75 2.54 3.32 -17.90
N VAL A 76 3.68 3.88 -18.29
CA VAL A 76 4.81 3.11 -18.83
C VAL A 76 5.55 2.40 -17.67
N GLN A 77 5.27 1.09 -17.53
CA GLN A 77 6.03 0.11 -16.72
C GLN A 77 5.97 0.23 -15.19
N LYS A 78 5.05 0.99 -14.59
CA LYS A 78 4.91 1.05 -13.12
C LYS A 78 3.72 0.22 -12.63
N TRP A 79 4.01 -0.95 -12.06
CA TRP A 79 3.01 -1.88 -11.51
C TRP A 79 2.67 -1.59 -10.05
N GLN A 80 1.43 -1.74 -9.61
CA GLN A 80 1.04 -1.63 -8.20
C GLN A 80 0.03 -2.73 -7.82
N PRO A 81 0.00 -3.16 -6.56
CA PRO A 81 -1.06 -4.04 -6.07
C PRO A 81 -2.40 -3.30 -6.00
N GLU A 82 -3.43 -3.94 -6.52
CA GLU A 82 -4.84 -3.64 -6.28
C GLU A 82 -5.45 -4.81 -5.51
N ILE A 83 -5.93 -4.54 -4.31
CA ILE A 83 -6.58 -5.52 -3.43
C ILE A 83 -8.08 -5.32 -3.56
N SER A 84 -8.84 -6.36 -3.89
CA SER A 84 -10.27 -6.21 -4.12
C SER A 84 -11.10 -7.35 -3.56
N SER A 85 -12.31 -7.04 -3.12
CA SER A 85 -13.38 -8.00 -2.78
C SER A 85 -14.59 -7.75 -3.68
N ASP A 86 -15.75 -8.29 -3.36
CA ASP A 86 -17.00 -7.94 -4.04
C ASP A 86 -17.45 -6.50 -3.74
N THR A 87 -17.04 -5.94 -2.60
CA THR A 87 -17.52 -4.66 -2.09
C THR A 87 -16.45 -3.57 -1.99
N ALA A 88 -15.17 -3.90 -2.16
CA ALA A 88 -14.08 -2.94 -2.05
C ALA A 88 -13.01 -3.11 -3.15
N VAL A 89 -12.40 -1.99 -3.55
CA VAL A 89 -11.14 -1.91 -4.30
C VAL A 89 -10.19 -1.01 -3.54
N ILE A 90 -9.03 -1.53 -3.17
CA ILE A 90 -8.01 -0.84 -2.40
C ILE A 90 -6.73 -0.77 -3.20
N GLN A 91 -6.20 0.44 -3.37
CA GLN A 91 -4.89 0.64 -3.97
C GLN A 91 -3.87 1.08 -2.91
N LEU A 92 -2.61 0.65 -3.06
CA LEU A 92 -1.54 0.97 -2.12
C LEU A 92 -0.64 2.10 -2.64
N TYR A 93 -0.48 3.15 -1.84
CA TYR A 93 0.38 4.30 -2.15
C TYR A 93 1.42 4.54 -1.06
N ASN A 94 2.69 4.66 -1.46
CA ASN A 94 3.71 5.20 -0.55
C ASN A 94 3.59 6.73 -0.48
N ASP A 95 3.60 7.27 0.74
CA ASP A 95 3.59 8.70 1.04
C ASP A 95 4.77 9.47 0.42
N SER A 96 5.91 8.81 0.16
CA SER A 96 7.08 9.45 -0.47
C SER A 96 6.86 9.84 -1.94
N ALA A 97 5.78 9.38 -2.59
CA ALA A 97 5.53 9.58 -4.02
C ALA A 97 4.94 10.96 -4.38
N GLY A 98 4.73 11.86 -3.41
CA GLY A 98 4.15 13.18 -3.63
C GLY A 98 2.80 13.37 -2.93
N LYS A 99 2.45 14.63 -2.66
CA LYS A 99 1.34 14.99 -1.75
C LYS A 99 -0.05 14.63 -2.28
N GLU A 100 -0.25 14.56 -3.59
CA GLU A 100 -1.59 14.50 -4.19
C GLU A 100 -1.97 13.10 -4.67
N LEU A 101 -2.95 12.51 -3.99
CA LEU A 101 -3.62 11.27 -4.42
C LEU A 101 -4.58 11.51 -5.60
N LYS A 102 -4.51 12.64 -6.29
CA LYS A 102 -5.44 13.03 -7.37
C LYS A 102 -4.91 12.71 -8.76
N THR A 103 -4.27 11.54 -8.91
CA THR A 103 -3.84 11.05 -10.23
C THR A 103 -5.06 10.75 -11.11
N ASN A 104 -4.88 10.72 -12.43
CA ASN A 104 -5.95 10.33 -13.34
C ASN A 104 -6.53 8.96 -13.00
N GLU A 105 -5.68 8.02 -12.57
CA GLU A 105 -6.11 6.70 -12.13
C GLU A 105 -7.05 6.76 -10.94
N VAL A 106 -6.67 7.49 -9.88
CA VAL A 106 -7.50 7.62 -8.68
C VAL A 106 -8.83 8.28 -9.02
N ARG A 107 -8.81 9.33 -9.85
CA ARG A 107 -10.03 10.01 -10.31
C ARG A 107 -10.94 9.05 -11.09
N SER A 108 -10.39 8.28 -12.03
CA SER A 108 -11.16 7.29 -12.81
C SER A 108 -11.77 6.20 -11.93
N LYS A 109 -11.02 5.67 -10.95
CA LYS A 109 -11.51 4.66 -10.01
C LYS A 109 -12.58 5.21 -9.07
N CYS A 110 -12.41 6.44 -8.57
CA CYS A 110 -13.41 7.13 -7.76
C CYS A 110 -14.71 7.36 -8.54
N ALA A 111 -14.64 7.86 -9.78
CA ALA A 111 -15.82 8.06 -10.61
C ALA A 111 -16.56 6.73 -10.91
N LEU A 112 -15.82 5.62 -11.04
CA LEU A 112 -16.41 4.30 -11.31
C LEU A 112 -17.07 3.68 -10.07
N TYR A 113 -16.37 3.70 -8.93
CA TYR A 113 -16.75 2.91 -7.75
C TYR A 113 -17.41 3.73 -6.64
N ASN A 114 -17.13 5.02 -6.52
CA ASN A 114 -17.63 5.84 -5.41
C ASN A 114 -18.91 6.62 -5.74
N GLN A 115 -19.52 6.35 -6.90
CA GLN A 115 -20.84 6.89 -7.26
C GLN A 115 -21.95 6.38 -6.33
N CYS A 116 -23.00 7.19 -6.15
CA CYS A 116 -24.15 6.83 -5.33
C CYS A 116 -24.81 5.54 -5.83
N GLY A 117 -25.08 4.61 -4.91
CA GLY A 117 -25.69 3.31 -5.24
C GLY A 117 -24.72 2.24 -5.74
N SER A 118 -23.42 2.54 -5.87
CA SER A 118 -22.42 1.52 -6.21
C SER A 118 -22.31 0.45 -5.13
N GLN A 119 -22.32 -0.82 -5.55
CA GLN A 119 -22.10 -1.98 -4.67
C GLN A 119 -20.65 -2.06 -4.18
N LYS A 120 -19.71 -1.52 -4.96
CA LYS A 120 -18.27 -1.63 -4.72
C LYS A 120 -17.68 -0.24 -4.51
N ARG A 121 -16.90 -0.03 -3.46
CA ARG A 121 -16.24 1.26 -3.18
C ARG A 121 -14.74 1.19 -3.38
N TYR A 122 -14.16 2.31 -3.79
CA TYR A 122 -12.73 2.49 -3.96
C TYR A 122 -12.13 3.30 -2.81
N GLY A 123 -10.97 2.88 -2.33
CA GLY A 123 -10.17 3.61 -1.36
C GLY A 123 -8.69 3.31 -1.48
N ILE A 124 -7.92 3.96 -0.62
CA ILE A 124 -6.46 3.93 -0.68
C ILE A 124 -5.91 3.50 0.68
N ILE A 125 -4.96 2.57 0.68
CA ILE A 125 -4.04 2.41 1.79
C ILE A 125 -2.79 3.21 1.51
N ARG A 126 -2.60 4.28 2.28
CA ARG A 126 -1.39 5.11 2.24
C ARG A 126 -0.46 4.66 3.35
N PHE A 127 0.80 4.41 3.04
CA PHE A 127 1.80 4.01 4.02
C PHE A 127 3.04 4.89 3.89
N LYS A 128 3.73 5.10 5.00
CA LYS A 128 5.00 5.83 5.03
C LYS A 128 6.10 4.96 5.61
N LEU A 129 7.24 4.98 4.95
CA LEU A 129 8.45 4.31 5.39
C LEU A 129 9.64 5.28 5.40
N THR A 130 10.63 4.99 6.24
CA THR A 130 11.93 5.67 6.22
C THR A 130 12.83 5.11 5.12
N ASP A 131 13.91 5.82 4.77
CA ASP A 131 14.91 5.34 3.82
C ASP A 131 15.55 4.00 4.25
N LYS A 132 15.59 3.75 5.57
CA LYS A 132 16.06 2.49 6.15
C LYS A 132 15.04 1.35 6.11
N GLY A 133 13.83 1.59 5.61
CA GLY A 133 12.76 0.60 5.47
C GLY A 133 11.85 0.45 6.69
N LEU A 134 11.94 1.33 7.69
CA LEU A 134 11.04 1.30 8.85
C LEU A 134 9.65 1.82 8.48
N LEU A 135 8.60 1.02 8.71
CA LEU A 135 7.20 1.46 8.57
C LEU A 135 6.85 2.46 9.66
N GLN A 136 6.53 3.71 9.29
CA GLN A 136 6.18 4.78 10.22
C GLN A 136 4.69 4.82 10.54
N TRP A 137 3.83 4.74 9.52
CA TRP A 137 2.39 4.71 9.68
C TRP A 137 1.69 4.10 8.46
N VAL A 138 0.45 3.67 8.66
CA VAL A 138 -0.46 3.18 7.63
C VAL A 138 -1.83 3.82 7.87
N LYS A 139 -2.45 4.32 6.80
CA LYS A 139 -3.75 4.98 6.82
C LYS A 139 -4.65 4.40 5.74
N LEU A 140 -5.92 4.18 6.08
CA LEU A 140 -6.99 3.90 5.14
C LEU A 140 -7.69 5.21 4.80
N ILE A 141 -7.77 5.54 3.52
CA ILE A 141 -8.32 6.78 3.00
C ILE A 141 -9.53 6.44 2.15
N ASN A 142 -10.68 6.94 2.57
CA ASN A 142 -11.92 6.88 1.81
C ASN A 142 -12.05 8.13 0.96
N LEU A 143 -12.44 7.96 -0.29
CA LEU A 143 -12.61 9.01 -1.27
C LEU A 143 -14.07 9.08 -1.72
N ASP A 144 -14.55 10.26 -2.10
CA ASP A 144 -15.82 10.40 -2.81
C ASP A 144 -15.66 10.15 -4.33
N GLU A 145 -16.74 10.33 -5.09
CA GLU A 145 -16.74 10.20 -6.56
C GLU A 145 -15.81 11.21 -7.27
N LYS A 146 -15.50 12.34 -6.62
CA LYS A 146 -14.64 13.41 -7.14
C LYS A 146 -13.18 13.23 -6.71
N ALA A 147 -12.85 12.11 -6.08
CA ALA A 147 -11.55 11.83 -5.48
C ALA A 147 -11.15 12.81 -4.37
N GLU A 148 -12.13 13.38 -3.67
CA GLU A 148 -11.91 14.14 -2.44
C GLU A 148 -11.91 13.21 -1.22
N VAL A 149 -11.02 13.48 -0.26
CA VAL A 149 -10.92 12.68 0.96
C VAL A 149 -12.14 12.96 1.84
N VAL A 150 -12.95 11.94 2.07
CA VAL A 150 -14.13 12.01 2.96
C VAL A 150 -13.83 11.49 4.35
N HIS A 151 -12.90 10.53 4.48
CA HIS A 151 -12.51 9.98 5.77
C HIS A 151 -11.10 9.41 5.70
N GLU A 152 -10.37 9.53 6.80
CA GLU A 152 -9.05 8.95 7.00
C GLU A 152 -9.01 8.22 8.34
N GLU A 153 -8.65 6.96 8.31
CA GLU A 153 -8.51 6.08 9.47
C GLU A 153 -7.03 5.69 9.60
N GLU A 154 -6.40 5.98 10.74
CA GLU A 154 -5.04 5.50 11.02
C GLU A 154 -5.09 4.05 11.48
N LEU A 155 -4.52 3.16 10.66
CA LEU A 155 -4.50 1.73 10.91
C LEU A 155 -3.29 1.30 11.74
N TYR A 156 -2.17 1.99 11.59
CA TYR A 156 -0.93 1.70 12.31
C TYR A 156 -0.09 2.96 12.44
N ARG A 157 0.58 3.09 13.58
CA ARG A 157 1.65 4.06 13.82
C ARG A 157 2.76 3.41 14.63
N HIS A 158 3.99 3.60 14.17
CA HIS A 158 5.16 3.14 14.90
C HIS A 158 5.35 3.97 16.17
N ILE A 159 5.31 3.31 17.33
CA ILE A 159 5.60 3.91 18.63
C ILE A 159 7.06 3.59 18.97
N GLY A 160 7.98 4.36 18.40
CA GLY A 160 9.40 4.33 18.74
C GLY A 160 9.82 5.68 19.29
N LYS A 161 10.58 5.73 20.39
CA LYS A 161 11.23 6.97 20.83
C LYS A 161 12.08 7.49 19.68
N THR A 162 11.79 8.67 19.17
CA THR A 162 12.79 9.50 18.47
C THR A 162 13.92 9.71 19.47
N ILE A 163 14.97 8.88 19.39
CA ILE A 163 16.26 9.25 19.98
C ILE A 163 16.71 10.43 19.12
N PRO A 164 16.76 11.66 19.65
CA PRO A 164 17.35 12.75 18.90
C PRO A 164 18.79 12.33 18.65
N PHE A 165 19.20 12.26 17.39
CA PHE A 165 20.62 12.31 17.10
C PHE A 165 21.07 13.67 17.62
N ALA A 166 21.76 13.66 18.76
CA ALA A 166 22.49 14.83 19.23
C ALA A 166 23.55 15.11 18.15
N SER A 167 23.36 16.24 17.47
CA SER A 167 24.36 16.89 16.64
C SER A 167 25.57 17.29 17.45
#